data_AF-A0A2J4YS61-F1
#
_entry.id   AF-A0A2J4YS61-F1
#
_cell.length_a   1.000
_cell.length_b   1.000
_cell.length_c   1.000
_cell.angle_alpha   90.00
_cell.angle_beta   90.00
_cell.angle_gamma   90.00
#
_symmetry.space_group_name_H-M   'P 1'
#
loop_
_entity.id
_entity.type
_entity.pdbx_description
1 polymer ?
#
loop_
_entity_poly.entity_id
_entity_poly.type
_entity_poly.pdbx_seq_one_letter_code
_entity_poly.pdbx_strand_id
1 'polypeptide(L)'
;GYEFIASLAEVLVDDNNLDQLQQVHDEALGGAIDRHTALREAKGLMVDRNFEGEFTTLLRLATELAERNSMPVESDALRHALRELLLAFPVYRTYGTAEGLTAGDITLLNRVVDQVNAREDKPDARALEVIIAILTGNLHESSLDTASLFRTRFQQLTGPLMAKSVEDTLFFRHNLDLALNEVGADPTPRAFSLSRFHQEMRIRLARQPDALLGTSTHDTKRGEDARARLYTLTEAPQLWAENLARWRQMNQTQVRFLNDGTAPNAADTWMIYQALAGVWPATLLPDDTAGLKELETRFLAFMEKALREAKQRTDWIDSNESYESVVLNYAQQLFAADNSLFLNDFHTALQPFIRAGLVNSLSQTVIKLTAPGVPDIYQGSEALNFSLVDPDNRREPDFAVLAHNLDSEGPELFDNENAWRDGQLKQYVTASFLRLRQRHSALFHYGDWVPLKVTGDREENLIAYARINDEEALIVVVPRLAFDVAAHGLADSPARLWGNTAVAIPEDLAGRHYRDALTGENRLVEEALDLASATGWLVTLISEKKSREE
;
A
#
# COMPACT_ATOMS: atom_id res chain seq x y z
N GLY A 1 5.56 -0.01 10.99
CA GLY A 1 4.41 -0.78 10.50
C GLY A 1 4.14 -0.45 9.05
N TYR A 2 3.40 0.63 8.80
CA TYR A 2 2.91 1.04 7.47
C TYR A 2 3.99 1.22 6.41
N GLU A 3 5.19 1.68 6.78
CA GLU A 3 6.30 1.85 5.85
C GLU A 3 6.77 0.53 5.20
N PHE A 4 6.44 -0.62 5.81
CA PHE A 4 6.64 -1.93 5.20
C PHE A 4 5.69 -2.19 4.02
N ILE A 5 4.45 -1.72 4.09
CA ILE A 5 3.49 -1.80 2.97
C ILE A 5 4.05 -1.07 1.75
N ALA A 6 4.55 0.16 1.96
CA ALA A 6 5.16 0.95 0.90
C ALA A 6 6.42 0.28 0.32
N SER A 7 7.18 -0.47 1.14
CA SER A 7 8.35 -1.22 0.69
C SER A 7 7.95 -2.44 -0.17
N LEU A 8 6.83 -3.10 0.11
CA LEU A 8 6.36 -4.24 -0.69
C LEU A 8 5.90 -3.83 -2.09
N ALA A 9 5.32 -2.63 -2.22
CA ALA A 9 4.95 -2.08 -3.53
C ALA A 9 6.15 -1.97 -4.48
N GLU A 10 7.38 -1.78 -3.98
CA GLU A 10 8.62 -1.76 -4.77
C GLU A 10 8.85 -2.98 -5.65
N VAL A 11 8.31 -4.13 -5.23
CA VAL A 11 8.57 -5.42 -5.86
C VAL A 11 7.32 -6.07 -6.43
N LEU A 12 6.14 -5.68 -5.96
CA LEU A 12 4.87 -6.21 -6.46
C LEU A 12 4.26 -5.39 -7.60
N VAL A 13 4.67 -4.12 -7.77
CA VAL A 13 4.29 -3.29 -8.92
C VAL A 13 5.21 -3.58 -10.10
N ASP A 14 4.63 -3.75 -11.29
CA ASP A 14 5.37 -3.76 -12.55
C ASP A 14 5.62 -2.34 -13.04
N ASP A 15 6.80 -1.81 -12.72
CA ASP A 15 7.22 -0.46 -13.12
C ASP A 15 7.29 -0.29 -14.64
N ASN A 16 7.59 -1.36 -15.39
CA ASN A 16 7.75 -1.30 -16.85
C ASN A 16 6.43 -1.04 -17.57
N ASN A 17 5.31 -1.42 -16.95
CA ASN A 17 3.97 -1.31 -17.51
C ASN A 17 3.10 -0.27 -16.80
N LEU A 18 3.61 0.42 -15.77
CA LEU A 18 2.87 1.42 -15.01
C LEU A 18 2.45 2.62 -15.86
N ASP A 19 3.32 3.11 -16.76
CA ASP A 19 2.99 4.18 -17.71
C ASP A 19 1.85 3.77 -18.64
N GLN A 20 1.81 2.49 -19.00
CA GLN A 20 0.76 1.94 -19.84
C GLN A 20 -0.57 1.83 -19.09
N LEU A 21 -0.54 1.47 -17.79
CA LEU A 21 -1.72 1.54 -16.92
C LEU A 21 -2.22 2.99 -16.78
N GLN A 22 -1.32 3.95 -16.62
CA GLN A 22 -1.64 5.38 -16.56
C GLN A 22 -2.30 5.86 -17.85
N GLN A 23 -1.77 5.46 -19.01
CA GLN A 23 -2.36 5.80 -20.30
C GLN A 23 -3.80 5.28 -20.42
N VAL A 24 -4.04 3.98 -20.16
CA VAL A 24 -5.40 3.41 -20.30
C VAL A 24 -6.37 4.00 -19.26
N HIS A 25 -5.88 4.36 -18.08
CA HIS A 25 -6.65 5.08 -17.07
C HIS A 25 -7.07 6.47 -17.57
N ASP A 26 -6.12 7.26 -18.08
CA ASP A 26 -6.39 8.63 -18.53
C ASP A 26 -7.31 8.67 -19.75
N GLU A 27 -7.14 7.73 -20.68
CA GLU A 27 -8.06 7.53 -21.80
C GLU A 27 -9.46 7.16 -21.30
N ALA A 28 -9.55 6.28 -20.29
CA ALA A 28 -10.83 5.86 -19.71
C ALA A 28 -11.54 6.99 -18.95
N LEU A 29 -10.81 7.93 -18.34
CA LEU A 29 -11.34 9.08 -17.59
C LEU A 29 -11.54 10.34 -18.44
N GLY A 30 -10.97 10.39 -19.65
CA GLY A 30 -11.07 11.52 -20.57
C GLY A 30 -10.02 12.61 -20.34
N GLY A 31 -8.91 12.29 -19.66
CA GLY A 31 -7.78 13.20 -19.46
C GLY A 31 -6.90 12.83 -18.26
N ALA A 32 -5.65 13.31 -18.30
CA ALA A 32 -4.70 13.14 -17.21
C ALA A 32 -5.02 14.11 -16.04
N ILE A 33 -4.87 13.60 -14.82
CA ILE A 33 -4.98 14.40 -13.59
C ILE A 33 -3.58 14.64 -13.05
N ASP A 34 -3.16 15.91 -12.94
CA ASP A 34 -1.91 16.24 -12.26
C ASP A 34 -2.02 15.97 -10.75
N ARG A 35 -1.30 14.94 -10.28
CA ARG A 35 -1.34 14.50 -8.88
C ARG A 35 -0.82 15.56 -7.91
N HIS A 36 0.13 16.39 -8.33
CA HIS A 36 0.64 17.48 -7.50
C HIS A 36 -0.43 18.56 -7.26
N THR A 37 -1.15 18.95 -8.30
CA THR A 37 -2.29 19.86 -8.21
C THR A 37 -3.41 19.25 -7.37
N ALA A 38 -3.79 17.98 -7.63
CA ALA A 38 -4.84 17.30 -6.86
C ALA A 38 -4.51 17.20 -5.35
N LEU A 39 -3.25 16.91 -5.00
CA LEU A 39 -2.80 16.90 -3.60
C LEU A 39 -2.93 18.28 -2.96
N ARG A 40 -2.50 19.32 -3.68
CA ARG A 40 -2.59 20.69 -3.20
C ARG A 40 -4.03 21.13 -2.99
N GLU A 41 -4.93 20.81 -3.93
CA GLU A 41 -6.36 21.08 -3.81
C GLU A 41 -6.98 20.36 -2.62
N ALA A 42 -6.64 19.08 -2.41
CA ALA A 42 -7.11 18.32 -1.25
C ALA A 42 -6.64 18.94 0.08
N LYS A 43 -5.36 19.35 0.17
CA LYS A 43 -4.85 20.06 1.34
C LYS A 43 -5.52 21.42 1.53
N GLY A 44 -5.72 22.17 0.44
CA GLY A 44 -6.41 23.46 0.46
C GLY A 44 -7.82 23.34 1.02
N LEU A 45 -8.60 22.39 0.50
CA LEU A 45 -9.95 22.11 1.00
C LEU A 45 -9.97 21.82 2.51
N MET A 46 -9.02 21.01 3.00
CA MET A 46 -8.96 20.67 4.42
C MET A 46 -8.55 21.87 5.29
N VAL A 47 -7.59 22.68 4.86
CA VAL A 47 -7.20 23.90 5.57
C VAL A 47 -8.36 24.89 5.62
N ASP A 48 -9.04 25.09 4.50
CA ASP A 48 -10.04 26.15 4.32
C ASP A 48 -11.40 25.80 4.95
N ARG A 49 -11.74 24.51 5.10
CA ARG A 49 -13.03 24.06 5.68
C ARG A 49 -12.86 23.31 7.01
N ASN A 50 -12.11 22.21 7.00
CA ASN A 50 -12.05 21.29 8.15
C ASN A 50 -11.20 21.81 9.31
N PHE A 51 -10.18 22.62 9.01
CA PHE A 51 -9.23 23.15 9.99
C PHE A 51 -9.20 24.68 10.03
N GLU A 52 -10.30 25.33 9.64
CA GLU A 52 -10.41 26.80 9.63
C GLU A 52 -10.11 27.39 11.02
N GLY A 53 -10.56 26.73 12.09
CA GLY A 53 -10.35 27.18 13.48
C GLY A 53 -8.87 27.13 13.91
N GLU A 54 -8.18 26.02 13.65
CA GLU A 54 -6.76 25.85 13.91
C GLU A 54 -5.92 26.83 13.07
N PHE A 55 -6.26 26.98 11.79
CA PHE A 55 -5.62 27.93 10.89
C PHE A 55 -5.80 29.37 11.39
N THR A 56 -7.01 29.77 11.78
CA THR A 56 -7.30 31.10 12.32
C THR A 56 -6.54 31.38 13.62
N THR A 57 -6.38 30.36 14.47
CA THR A 57 -5.59 30.46 15.70
C THR A 57 -4.10 30.71 15.38
N LEU A 58 -3.54 29.99 14.41
CA LEU A 58 -2.16 30.20 13.97
C LEU A 58 -1.98 31.58 13.36
N LEU A 59 -2.89 32.02 12.50
CA LEU A 59 -2.84 33.35 11.90
C LEU A 59 -2.84 34.46 12.97
N ARG A 60 -3.73 34.35 13.97
CA ARG A 60 -3.78 35.30 15.09
C ARG A 60 -2.45 35.36 15.86
N LEU A 61 -1.86 34.20 16.16
CA LEU A 61 -0.56 34.12 16.84
C LEU A 61 0.56 34.72 15.98
N ALA A 62 0.56 34.47 14.66
CA ALA A 62 1.54 35.04 13.75
C ALA A 62 1.45 36.56 13.67
N THR A 63 0.24 37.12 13.57
CA THR A 63 0.02 38.57 13.57
C THR A 63 0.50 39.22 14.87
N GLU A 64 0.13 38.64 16.02
CA GLU A 64 0.58 39.11 17.34
C GLU A 64 2.10 39.11 17.49
N LEU A 65 2.76 38.05 17.00
CA LEU A 65 4.22 37.94 17.01
C LEU A 65 4.89 38.94 16.05
N ALA A 66 4.32 39.16 14.86
CA ALA A 66 4.83 40.14 13.91
C ALA A 66 4.83 41.56 14.50
N GLU A 67 3.73 41.95 15.16
CA GLU A 67 3.60 43.25 15.84
C GLU A 67 4.62 43.41 16.98
N ARG A 68 4.71 42.42 17.88
CA ARG A 68 5.62 42.45 19.03
C ARG A 68 7.10 42.50 18.65
N ASN A 69 7.44 42.01 17.46
CA ASN A 69 8.82 41.96 16.95
C ASN A 69 9.13 43.05 15.92
N SER A 70 8.24 44.05 15.77
CA SER A 70 8.43 45.17 14.82
C SER A 70 8.68 44.69 13.38
N MET A 71 8.00 43.62 12.96
CA MET A 71 8.06 43.06 11.61
C MET A 71 6.74 43.37 10.87
N PRO A 72 6.48 44.61 10.43
CA PRO A 72 5.19 44.98 9.87
C PRO A 72 4.94 44.25 8.55
N VAL A 73 3.76 43.65 8.46
CA VAL A 73 3.28 42.90 7.30
C VAL A 73 1.75 42.87 7.31
N GLU A 74 1.13 42.93 6.14
CA GLU A 74 -0.32 42.90 6.01
C GLU A 74 -0.90 41.53 6.43
N SER A 75 -2.06 41.54 7.09
CA SER A 75 -2.69 40.32 7.59
C SER A 75 -3.01 39.31 6.47
N ASP A 76 -3.42 39.78 5.29
CA ASP A 76 -3.71 38.90 4.15
C ASP A 76 -2.43 38.29 3.55
N ALA A 77 -1.30 39.00 3.63
CA ALA A 77 -0.01 38.47 3.23
C ALA A 77 0.46 37.35 4.19
N LEU A 78 0.28 37.52 5.50
CA LEU A 78 0.53 36.47 6.49
C LEU A 78 -0.39 35.27 6.31
N ARG A 79 -1.68 35.50 6.07
CA ARG A 79 -2.66 34.45 5.77
C ARG A 79 -2.20 33.61 4.58
N HIS A 80 -1.83 34.27 3.48
CA HIS A 80 -1.35 33.60 2.28
C HIS A 80 -0.07 32.80 2.56
N ALA A 81 0.95 33.41 3.18
CA ALA A 81 2.21 32.73 3.50
C ALA A 81 2.02 31.50 4.40
N LEU A 82 1.18 31.60 5.44
CA LEU A 82 0.87 30.49 6.34
C LEU A 82 0.18 29.35 5.59
N ARG A 83 -0.80 29.68 4.76
CA ARG A 83 -1.53 28.69 3.95
C ARG A 83 -0.56 27.98 3.01
N GLU A 84 0.22 28.72 2.24
CA GLU A 84 1.18 28.13 1.29
C GLU A 84 2.19 27.21 1.96
N LEU A 85 2.69 27.61 3.13
CA LEU A 85 3.59 26.77 3.89
C LEU A 85 2.91 25.46 4.33
N LEU A 86 1.70 25.51 4.91
CA LEU A 86 0.94 24.33 5.31
C LEU A 86 0.67 23.38 4.14
N LEU A 87 0.34 23.90 2.95
CA LEU A 87 0.10 23.08 1.75
C LEU A 87 1.38 22.38 1.27
N ALA A 88 2.53 23.06 1.36
CA ALA A 88 3.81 22.56 0.87
C ALA A 88 4.50 21.56 1.81
N PHE A 89 4.12 21.48 3.09
CA PHE A 89 4.75 20.57 4.05
C PHE A 89 4.63 19.09 3.61
N PRO A 90 5.75 18.35 3.40
CA PRO A 90 5.73 17.02 2.80
C PRO A 90 5.70 15.87 3.83
N VAL A 91 5.79 16.19 5.12
CA VAL A 91 5.75 15.21 6.22
C VAL A 91 4.55 15.49 7.12
N TYR A 92 4.16 14.49 7.91
CA TYR A 92 3.13 14.64 8.94
C TYR A 92 3.42 15.81 9.88
N ARG A 93 4.64 15.92 10.41
CA ARG A 93 5.05 17.03 11.28
C ARG A 93 6.55 17.06 11.49
N THR A 94 7.03 18.20 11.94
CA THR A 94 8.35 18.39 12.57
C THR A 94 8.26 18.15 14.08
N TYR A 95 9.42 18.15 14.75
CA TYR A 95 9.56 17.89 16.18
C TYR A 95 10.35 18.98 16.92
N GLY A 96 10.06 20.24 16.60
CA GLY A 96 10.54 21.39 17.34
C GLY A 96 9.91 21.51 18.73
N THR A 97 10.71 22.02 19.66
CA THR A 97 10.41 22.23 21.08
C THR A 97 10.37 23.73 21.40
N ALA A 98 10.34 24.08 22.69
CA ALA A 98 10.54 25.46 23.14
C ALA A 98 11.93 26.01 22.77
N GLU A 99 12.94 25.15 22.58
CA GLU A 99 14.30 25.59 22.22
C GLU A 99 14.46 25.89 20.72
N GLY A 100 13.54 25.45 19.85
CA GLY A 100 13.70 25.61 18.41
C GLY A 100 13.24 24.42 17.58
N LEU A 101 13.47 24.49 16.27
CA LEU A 101 13.43 23.32 15.39
C LEU A 101 14.77 22.59 15.45
N THR A 102 14.74 21.28 15.23
CA THR A 102 15.98 20.49 15.07
C THR A 102 16.72 20.90 13.80
N ALA A 103 18.03 20.62 13.70
CA ALA A 103 18.80 20.91 12.48
C ALA A 103 18.22 20.20 11.23
N GLY A 104 17.67 18.99 11.40
CA GLY A 104 16.96 18.28 10.35
C GLY A 104 15.67 18.98 9.92
N ASP A 105 14.88 19.44 10.88
CA ASP A 105 13.63 20.15 10.60
C ASP A 105 13.86 21.54 10.01
N ILE A 106 14.95 22.24 10.37
CA ILE A 106 15.37 23.49 9.71
C ILE A 106 15.73 23.22 8.25
N THR A 107 16.48 22.14 7.98
CA THR A 107 16.82 21.74 6.61
C THR A 107 15.56 21.45 5.78
N LEU A 108 14.59 20.76 6.39
CA LEU A 108 13.29 20.51 5.77
C LEU A 108 12.53 21.82 5.51
N LEU A 109 12.42 22.69 6.51
CA LEU A 109 11.73 23.98 6.39
C LEU A 109 12.31 24.81 5.24
N ASN A 110 13.64 24.90 5.13
CA ASN A 110 14.30 25.62 4.05
C ASN A 110 13.92 25.03 2.67
N ARG A 111 13.92 23.71 2.53
CA ARG A 111 13.49 23.05 1.28
C ARG A 111 12.02 23.37 0.93
N VAL A 112 11.13 23.38 1.93
CA VAL A 112 9.71 23.73 1.74
C VAL A 112 9.58 25.19 1.33
N VAL A 113 10.35 26.10 1.94
CA VAL A 113 10.38 27.52 1.60
C VAL A 113 10.88 27.74 0.17
N ASP A 114 11.92 27.01 -0.26
CA ASP A 114 12.41 27.07 -1.65
C ASP A 114 11.33 26.63 -2.65
N GLN A 115 10.59 25.55 -2.33
CA GLN A 115 9.47 25.09 -3.16
C GLN A 115 8.34 26.14 -3.23
N VAL A 116 7.99 26.77 -2.11
CA VAL A 116 6.98 27.83 -2.07
C VAL A 116 7.42 29.05 -2.88
N ASN A 117 8.68 29.45 -2.77
CA ASN A 117 9.25 30.60 -3.50
C ASN A 117 9.40 30.38 -5.01
N ALA A 118 9.47 29.13 -5.46
CA ALA A 118 9.57 28.78 -6.88
C ALA A 118 8.22 28.89 -7.63
N ARG A 119 7.10 29.07 -6.92
CA ARG A 119 5.77 29.19 -7.53
C ARG A 119 5.53 30.56 -8.16
N GLU A 120 4.67 30.60 -9.18
CA GLU A 120 4.22 31.86 -9.79
C GLU A 120 3.40 32.71 -8.80
N ASP A 121 2.54 32.07 -8.01
CA ASP A 121 1.70 32.67 -6.97
C ASP A 121 2.38 32.75 -5.60
N LYS A 122 3.70 32.90 -5.54
CA LYS A 122 4.45 32.89 -4.28
C LYS A 122 3.95 33.97 -3.28
N PRO A 123 3.99 33.67 -1.96
CA PRO A 123 3.59 34.64 -0.95
C PRO A 123 4.55 35.82 -0.84
N ASP A 124 4.13 36.88 -0.14
CA ASP A 124 4.99 38.01 0.20
C ASP A 124 6.21 37.54 0.99
N ALA A 125 7.41 37.98 0.56
CA ALA A 125 8.67 37.53 1.14
C ALA A 125 8.78 37.89 2.64
N ARG A 126 8.29 39.06 3.04
CA ARG A 126 8.34 39.50 4.44
C ARG A 126 7.38 38.69 5.30
N ALA A 127 6.20 38.36 4.77
CA ALA A 127 5.24 37.48 5.46
C ALA A 127 5.85 36.09 5.71
N LEU A 128 6.54 35.54 4.72
CA LEU A 128 7.19 34.24 4.84
C LEU A 128 8.37 34.30 5.84
N GLU A 129 9.20 35.36 5.79
CA GLU A 129 10.27 35.61 6.75
C GLU A 129 9.77 35.67 8.20
N VAL A 130 8.62 36.32 8.45
CA VAL A 130 7.98 36.35 9.77
C VAL A 130 7.65 34.93 10.25
N ILE A 131 7.00 34.11 9.42
CA ILE A 131 6.61 32.75 9.81
C ILE A 131 7.86 31.89 10.06
N ILE A 132 8.90 32.03 9.24
CA ILE A 132 10.17 31.33 9.44
C ILE A 132 10.83 31.76 10.75
N ALA A 133 10.85 33.06 11.06
CA ALA A 133 11.40 33.58 12.32
C ALA A 133 10.65 33.00 13.53
N ILE A 134 9.32 32.94 13.48
CA ILE A 134 8.49 32.31 14.50
C ILE A 134 8.81 30.80 14.63
N LEU A 135 8.84 30.09 13.50
CA LEU A 135 9.12 28.65 13.44
C LEU A 135 10.56 28.30 13.80
N THR A 136 11.52 29.24 13.78
CA THR A 136 12.92 28.98 14.16
C THR A 136 13.23 29.52 15.55
N GLY A 137 12.40 30.42 16.10
CA GLY A 137 12.63 31.08 17.38
C GLY A 137 13.53 32.32 17.27
N ASN A 138 13.76 32.83 16.05
CA ASN A 138 14.59 34.01 15.79
C ASN A 138 13.80 35.31 16.05
N LEU A 139 13.37 35.51 17.29
CA LEU A 139 12.54 36.64 17.76
C LEU A 139 13.11 37.23 19.06
N HIS A 140 12.53 38.31 19.55
CA HIS A 140 12.85 38.83 20.89
C HIS A 140 12.52 37.81 21.98
N GLU A 141 13.31 37.81 23.06
CA GLU A 141 13.17 36.88 24.19
C GLU A 141 11.75 36.87 24.79
N SER A 142 11.11 38.04 24.88
CA SER A 142 9.72 38.19 25.37
C SER A 142 8.65 37.52 24.50
N SER A 143 9.00 37.08 23.29
CA SER A 143 8.09 36.44 22.32
C SER A 143 8.29 34.93 22.23
N LEU A 144 9.32 34.35 22.86
CA LEU A 144 9.70 32.95 22.68
C LEU A 144 8.61 31.97 23.15
N ASP A 145 7.92 32.27 24.25
CA ASP A 145 6.81 31.43 24.74
C ASP A 145 5.65 31.35 23.75
N THR A 146 5.26 32.50 23.19
CA THR A 146 4.18 32.57 22.18
C THR A 146 4.63 31.93 20.85
N ALA A 147 5.90 32.06 20.48
CA ALA A 147 6.46 31.38 19.31
C ALA A 147 6.53 29.85 19.48
N SER A 148 6.84 29.37 20.69
CA SER A 148 6.78 27.95 21.05
C SER A 148 5.34 27.41 20.95
N LEU A 149 4.35 28.19 21.40
CA LEU A 149 2.94 27.85 21.23
C LEU A 149 2.54 27.79 19.76
N PHE A 150 2.91 28.78 18.94
CA PHE A 150 2.65 28.75 17.49
C PHE A 150 3.24 27.50 16.86
N ARG A 151 4.51 27.19 17.12
CA ARG A 151 5.21 26.02 16.58
C ARG A 151 4.54 24.71 16.99
N THR A 152 4.15 24.59 18.25
CA THR A 152 3.41 23.43 18.76
C THR A 152 2.09 23.25 18.01
N ARG A 153 1.31 24.34 17.85
CA ARG A 153 0.04 24.32 17.13
C ARG A 153 0.22 24.02 15.65
N PHE A 154 1.26 24.56 15.02
CA PHE A 154 1.58 24.30 13.62
C PHE A 154 1.85 22.80 13.41
N GLN A 155 2.70 22.22 14.25
CA GLN A 155 3.03 20.78 14.22
C GLN A 155 1.84 19.88 14.59
N GLN A 156 0.90 20.37 15.40
CA GLN A 156 -0.36 19.69 15.71
C GLN A 156 -1.36 19.76 14.55
N LEU A 157 -1.26 20.76 13.67
CA LEU A 157 -2.13 20.92 12.50
C LEU A 157 -1.62 20.14 11.28
N THR A 158 -0.30 20.15 11.00
CA THR A 158 0.24 19.48 9.80
C THR A 158 -0.05 17.98 9.76
N GLY A 159 -0.12 17.33 10.92
CA GLY A 159 -0.39 15.89 11.03
C GLY A 159 -1.79 15.50 10.56
N PRO A 160 -2.87 15.99 11.21
CA PRO A 160 -4.24 15.73 10.76
C PRO A 160 -4.52 16.34 9.38
N LEU A 161 -3.86 17.44 9.00
CA LEU A 161 -3.95 17.96 7.63
C LEU A 161 -3.44 16.93 6.60
N MET A 162 -2.28 16.32 6.84
CA MET A 162 -1.75 15.27 5.96
C MET A 162 -2.71 14.08 5.87
N ALA A 163 -3.15 13.54 7.02
CA ALA A 163 -4.07 12.40 7.05
C ALA A 163 -5.40 12.70 6.31
N LYS A 164 -6.04 13.84 6.61
CA LYS A 164 -7.33 14.17 6.01
C LYS A 164 -7.28 14.54 4.53
N SER A 165 -6.18 15.15 4.09
CA SER A 165 -6.01 15.53 2.68
C SER A 165 -5.52 14.39 1.81
N VAL A 166 -4.59 13.58 2.29
CA VAL A 166 -4.01 12.47 1.52
C VAL A 166 -4.88 11.23 1.68
N GLU A 167 -4.98 10.71 2.89
CA GLU A 167 -5.51 9.38 3.15
C GLU A 167 -7.04 9.32 3.06
N ASP A 168 -7.71 10.38 3.51
CA ASP A 168 -9.17 10.48 3.53
C ASP A 168 -9.73 11.36 2.39
N THR A 169 -8.91 11.81 1.44
CA THR A 169 -9.41 12.59 0.29
C THR A 169 -8.70 12.23 -1.01
N LEU A 170 -7.39 12.50 -1.14
CA LEU A 170 -6.66 12.27 -2.39
C LEU A 170 -6.69 10.80 -2.82
N PHE A 171 -6.52 9.86 -1.90
CA PHE A 171 -6.59 8.41 -2.15
C PHE A 171 -7.96 7.93 -2.64
N PHE A 172 -9.03 8.71 -2.43
CA PHE A 172 -10.36 8.44 -2.97
C PHE A 172 -10.63 9.19 -4.29
N ARG A 173 -9.82 10.20 -4.62
CA ARG A 173 -9.92 10.95 -5.89
C ARG A 173 -9.04 10.39 -7.00
N HIS A 174 -7.85 9.91 -6.65
CA HIS A 174 -6.87 9.42 -7.60
C HIS A 174 -6.85 7.91 -7.58
N ASN A 175 -7.53 7.26 -8.51
CA ASN A 175 -7.82 5.82 -8.46
C ASN A 175 -7.09 5.02 -9.54
N LEU A 176 -5.91 5.47 -9.99
CA LEU A 176 -5.07 4.75 -10.98
C LEU A 176 -4.92 3.27 -10.63
N ASP A 177 -4.40 2.99 -9.43
CA ASP A 177 -4.36 1.67 -8.81
C ASP A 177 -4.65 1.84 -7.32
N LEU A 178 -5.78 1.28 -6.86
CA LEU A 178 -6.20 1.38 -5.48
C LEU A 178 -5.25 0.68 -4.49
N ALA A 179 -4.35 -0.20 -4.94
CA ALA A 179 -3.32 -0.82 -4.11
C ALA A 179 -2.23 0.16 -3.66
N LEU A 180 -2.01 1.23 -4.43
CA LEU A 180 -1.03 2.27 -4.13
C LEU A 180 -1.55 3.34 -3.15
N ASN A 181 -2.85 3.35 -2.92
CA ASN A 181 -3.54 4.30 -2.05
C ASN A 181 -3.75 3.71 -0.66
N GLU A 182 -2.66 3.61 0.11
CA GLU A 182 -2.66 2.98 1.43
C GLU A 182 -2.01 3.88 2.48
N VAL A 183 -2.40 3.72 3.74
CA VAL A 183 -1.85 4.46 4.87
C VAL A 183 -0.32 4.32 4.87
N GLY A 184 0.38 5.46 4.95
CA GLY A 184 1.85 5.52 4.88
C GLY A 184 2.45 5.47 3.46
N ALA A 185 1.65 5.35 2.40
CA ALA A 185 2.13 5.48 1.03
C ALA A 185 2.35 6.95 0.64
N ASP A 186 3.37 7.20 -0.17
CA ASP A 186 3.59 8.52 -0.79
C ASP A 186 2.64 8.68 -1.99
N PRO A 187 1.77 9.70 -2.02
CA PRO A 187 0.83 9.92 -3.12
C PRO A 187 1.50 10.46 -4.39
N THR A 188 2.79 10.80 -4.36
CA THR A 188 3.51 11.37 -5.52
C THR A 188 4.03 10.29 -6.48
N PRO A 189 4.10 10.59 -7.80
CA PRO A 189 4.68 9.66 -8.76
C PRO A 189 6.11 9.28 -8.42
N ARG A 190 6.42 7.99 -8.48
CA ARG A 190 7.76 7.44 -8.30
C ARG A 190 7.89 6.13 -9.07
N ALA A 191 9.08 5.85 -9.56
CA ALA A 191 9.41 4.51 -10.03
C ALA A 191 9.35 3.50 -8.87
N PHE A 192 9.26 2.21 -9.16
CA PHE A 192 9.37 1.05 -8.26
C PHE A 192 10.62 0.24 -8.59
N SER A 193 11.33 -0.29 -7.57
CA SER A 193 12.61 -0.96 -7.82
C SER A 193 12.94 -2.02 -6.77
N LEU A 194 13.28 -3.22 -7.26
CA LEU A 194 13.82 -4.32 -6.46
C LEU A 194 15.08 -3.91 -5.68
N SER A 195 15.95 -3.09 -6.29
CA SER A 195 17.15 -2.60 -5.61
C SER A 195 16.84 -1.71 -4.41
N ARG A 196 15.80 -0.85 -4.51
CA ARG A 196 15.34 0.00 -3.42
C ARG A 196 14.66 -0.81 -2.34
N PHE A 197 13.86 -1.83 -2.68
CA PHE A 197 13.33 -2.77 -1.68
C PHE A 197 14.44 -3.36 -0.80
N HIS A 198 15.50 -3.88 -1.42
CA HIS A 198 16.65 -4.42 -0.69
C HIS A 198 17.42 -3.35 0.11
N GLN A 199 17.43 -2.10 -0.34
CA GLN A 199 17.98 -0.99 0.43
C GLN A 199 17.12 -0.69 1.67
N GLU A 200 15.79 -0.63 1.52
CA GLU A 200 14.87 -0.40 2.63
C GLU A 200 14.95 -1.49 3.69
N MET A 201 15.12 -2.77 3.29
CA MET A 201 15.33 -3.86 4.26
C MET A 201 16.62 -3.69 5.07
N ARG A 202 17.72 -3.25 4.43
CA ARG A 202 18.98 -2.94 5.12
C ARG A 202 18.86 -1.72 6.04
N ILE A 203 18.17 -0.66 5.60
CA ILE A 203 17.91 0.52 6.43
C ILE A 203 17.08 0.15 7.66
N ARG A 204 16.06 -0.69 7.47
CA ARG A 204 15.23 -1.20 8.56
C ARG A 204 16.06 -1.97 9.58
N LEU A 205 16.88 -2.94 9.14
CA LEU A 205 17.77 -3.68 10.04
C LEU A 205 18.68 -2.73 10.85
N ALA A 206 19.26 -1.74 10.19
CA ALA A 206 20.21 -0.82 10.82
C ALA A 206 19.58 0.19 11.79
N ARG A 207 18.35 0.65 11.52
CA ARG A 207 17.73 1.77 12.27
C ARG A 207 16.56 1.34 13.16
N GLN A 208 15.84 0.31 12.76
CA GLN A 208 14.56 -0.09 13.36
C GLN A 208 14.39 -1.63 13.33
N PRO A 209 15.35 -2.41 13.88
CA PRO A 209 15.30 -3.87 13.83
C PRO A 209 14.10 -4.47 14.59
N ASP A 210 13.56 -3.74 15.57
CA ASP A 210 12.40 -4.12 16.38
C ASP A 210 11.07 -3.55 15.87
N ALA A 211 11.06 -2.80 14.75
CA ALA A 211 9.83 -2.19 14.25
C ALA A 211 8.86 -3.24 13.67
N LEU A 212 7.56 -2.97 13.85
CA LEU A 212 6.49 -3.79 13.29
C LEU A 212 6.52 -3.80 11.76
N LEU A 213 6.32 -4.97 11.17
CA LEU A 213 6.09 -5.19 9.74
C LEU A 213 4.59 -5.39 9.52
N GLY A 214 3.90 -4.28 9.23
CA GLY A 214 2.46 -4.29 9.01
C GLY A 214 2.14 -4.52 7.55
N THR A 215 1.17 -5.38 7.27
CA THR A 215 0.55 -5.53 5.95
C THR A 215 -0.97 -5.40 6.00
N SER A 216 -1.62 -5.47 7.14
CA SER A 216 -3.01 -5.06 7.31
C SER A 216 -3.18 -4.54 8.72
N THR A 217 -4.10 -3.59 8.92
CA THR A 217 -4.50 -3.12 10.25
C THR A 217 -5.99 -2.80 10.25
N HIS A 218 -6.50 -2.31 11.37
CA HIS A 218 -7.87 -1.76 11.46
C HIS A 218 -8.03 -0.43 10.71
N ASP A 219 -6.94 0.24 10.34
CA ASP A 219 -6.94 1.53 9.64
C ASP A 219 -6.51 1.44 8.18
N THR A 220 -5.96 0.31 7.73
CA THR A 220 -5.60 0.14 6.32
C THR A 220 -6.85 0.24 5.44
N LYS A 221 -6.71 0.94 4.32
CA LYS A 221 -7.76 1.21 3.35
C LYS A 221 -8.25 -0.07 2.67
N ARG A 222 -7.43 -1.12 2.61
CA ARG A 222 -7.80 -2.44 2.09
C ARG A 222 -7.08 -3.56 2.86
N GLY A 223 -7.60 -4.79 2.76
CA GLY A 223 -6.91 -6.00 3.22
C GLY A 223 -5.67 -6.31 2.39
N GLU A 224 -4.73 -7.06 2.97
CA GLU A 224 -3.42 -7.27 2.36
C GLU A 224 -3.48 -8.08 1.05
N ASP A 225 -4.43 -9.01 0.94
CA ASP A 225 -4.59 -9.87 -0.23
C ASP A 225 -5.41 -9.17 -1.32
N ALA A 226 -6.29 -8.25 -0.94
CA ALA A 226 -6.94 -7.35 -1.89
C ALA A 226 -5.91 -6.46 -2.59
N ARG A 227 -4.94 -5.90 -1.85
CA ARG A 227 -3.84 -5.12 -2.46
C ARG A 227 -2.90 -5.99 -3.28
N ALA A 228 -2.50 -7.16 -2.77
CA ALA A 228 -1.65 -8.10 -3.50
C ALA A 228 -2.23 -8.47 -4.88
N ARG A 229 -3.56 -8.64 -4.95
CA ARG A 229 -4.27 -8.81 -6.22
C ARG A 229 -4.26 -7.57 -7.08
N LEU A 230 -4.54 -6.41 -6.51
CA LEU A 230 -4.64 -5.17 -7.29
C LEU A 230 -3.31 -4.75 -7.94
N TYR A 231 -2.16 -5.06 -7.33
CA TYR A 231 -0.86 -4.84 -8.00
C TYR A 231 -0.76 -5.53 -9.36
N THR A 232 -1.46 -6.65 -9.56
CA THR A 232 -1.44 -7.39 -10.84
C THR A 232 -2.08 -6.63 -12.00
N LEU A 233 -2.81 -5.53 -11.74
CA LEU A 233 -3.30 -4.63 -12.79
C LEU A 233 -2.14 -3.99 -13.57
N THR A 234 -1.00 -3.78 -12.90
CA THR A 234 0.21 -3.23 -13.51
C THR A 234 0.88 -4.23 -14.45
N GLU A 235 0.68 -5.54 -14.26
CA GLU A 235 1.25 -6.60 -15.11
C GLU A 235 0.44 -6.85 -16.39
N ALA A 236 -0.85 -6.46 -16.41
CA ALA A 236 -1.75 -6.70 -17.53
C ALA A 236 -2.72 -5.52 -17.81
N PRO A 237 -2.21 -4.29 -18.03
CA PRO A 237 -3.04 -3.09 -18.12
C PRO A 237 -4.05 -3.12 -19.28
N GLN A 238 -3.71 -3.67 -20.45
CA GLN A 238 -4.64 -3.76 -21.59
C GLN A 238 -5.79 -4.71 -21.29
N LEU A 239 -5.47 -5.89 -20.75
CA LEU A 239 -6.47 -6.87 -20.40
C LEU A 239 -7.44 -6.30 -19.36
N TRP A 240 -6.93 -5.56 -18.37
CA TRP A 240 -7.76 -4.84 -17.42
C TRP A 240 -8.68 -3.83 -18.11
N ALA A 241 -8.14 -2.97 -18.98
CA ALA A 241 -8.90 -1.95 -19.69
C ALA A 241 -10.00 -2.55 -20.59
N GLU A 242 -9.69 -3.64 -21.32
CA GLU A 242 -10.65 -4.36 -22.16
C GLU A 242 -11.79 -4.96 -21.33
N ASN A 243 -11.47 -5.62 -20.22
CA ASN A 243 -12.47 -6.18 -19.30
C ASN A 243 -13.36 -5.07 -18.73
N LEU A 244 -12.77 -3.97 -18.27
CA LEU A 244 -13.48 -2.84 -17.70
C LEU A 244 -14.42 -2.17 -18.71
N ALA A 245 -13.97 -1.97 -19.95
CA ALA A 245 -14.80 -1.45 -21.03
C ALA A 245 -16.00 -2.39 -21.31
N ARG A 246 -15.76 -3.71 -21.34
CA ARG A 246 -16.81 -4.71 -21.52
C ARG A 246 -17.83 -4.70 -20.38
N TRP A 247 -17.39 -4.60 -19.12
CA TRP A 247 -18.30 -4.54 -17.97
C TRP A 247 -19.10 -3.24 -17.92
N ARG A 248 -18.49 -2.10 -18.26
CA ARG A 248 -19.22 -0.83 -18.46
C ARG A 248 -20.31 -0.98 -19.50
N GLN A 249 -20.02 -1.63 -20.63
CA GLN A 249 -20.99 -1.87 -21.70
C GLN A 249 -22.15 -2.77 -21.25
N MET A 250 -21.88 -3.83 -20.50
CA MET A 250 -22.91 -4.73 -19.96
C MET A 250 -23.86 -3.98 -19.00
N ASN A 251 -23.34 -3.04 -18.22
CA ASN A 251 -24.09 -2.30 -17.20
C ASN A 251 -24.51 -0.89 -17.62
N GLN A 252 -24.40 -0.53 -18.91
CA GLN A 252 -24.68 0.82 -19.42
C GLN A 252 -26.11 1.30 -19.11
N THR A 253 -27.07 0.36 -19.03
CA THR A 253 -28.49 0.65 -18.76
C THR A 253 -28.74 1.14 -17.34
N GLN A 254 -27.74 1.04 -16.45
CA GLN A 254 -27.79 1.54 -15.07
C GLN A 254 -27.22 2.95 -14.93
N VAL A 255 -26.59 3.49 -15.96
CA VAL A 255 -26.06 4.86 -15.96
C VAL A 255 -27.20 5.87 -16.11
N ARG A 256 -27.15 6.99 -15.39
CA ARG A 256 -28.12 8.08 -15.45
C ARG A 256 -27.41 9.41 -15.69
N PHE A 257 -28.14 10.37 -16.27
CA PHE A 257 -27.70 11.74 -16.42
C PHE A 257 -28.41 12.61 -15.37
N LEU A 258 -27.66 13.16 -14.43
CA LEU A 258 -28.14 14.05 -13.38
C LEU A 258 -27.80 15.50 -13.74
N ASN A 259 -28.31 16.45 -12.96
CA ASN A 259 -28.07 17.89 -13.18
C ASN A 259 -26.58 18.26 -13.10
N ASP A 260 -25.81 17.52 -12.29
CA ASP A 260 -24.37 17.69 -12.08
C ASP A 260 -23.53 16.68 -12.90
N GLY A 261 -24.14 15.99 -13.88
CA GLY A 261 -23.46 15.14 -14.85
C GLY A 261 -23.81 13.65 -14.76
N THR A 262 -23.12 12.85 -15.57
CA THR A 262 -23.32 11.40 -15.66
C THR A 262 -22.98 10.70 -14.34
N ALA A 263 -23.79 9.72 -13.93
CA ALA A 263 -23.59 8.93 -12.74
C ALA A 263 -23.92 7.43 -12.98
N PRO A 264 -23.05 6.49 -12.58
CA PRO A 264 -21.64 6.73 -12.25
C PRO A 264 -20.88 7.29 -13.47
N ASN A 265 -19.91 8.17 -13.23
CA ASN A 265 -19.02 8.66 -14.29
C ASN A 265 -17.85 7.67 -14.56
N ALA A 266 -16.90 8.07 -15.39
CA ALA A 266 -15.74 7.25 -15.70
C ALA A 266 -14.87 6.95 -14.47
N ALA A 267 -14.56 7.95 -13.65
CA ALA A 267 -13.78 7.76 -12.43
C ALA A 267 -14.50 6.85 -11.43
N ASP A 268 -15.81 7.01 -11.26
CA ASP A 268 -16.65 6.18 -10.39
C ASP A 268 -16.57 4.72 -10.82
N THR A 269 -16.84 4.43 -12.09
CA THR A 269 -16.80 3.04 -12.60
C THR A 269 -15.39 2.46 -12.56
N TRP A 270 -14.35 3.25 -12.77
CA TRP A 270 -12.97 2.79 -12.62
C TRP A 270 -12.67 2.34 -11.19
N MET A 271 -13.03 3.16 -10.19
CA MET A 271 -12.94 2.79 -8.79
C MET A 271 -13.78 1.57 -8.43
N ILE A 272 -15.06 1.52 -8.89
CA ILE A 272 -16.00 0.43 -8.59
C ILE A 272 -15.41 -0.91 -9.03
N TYR A 273 -14.96 -1.02 -10.28
CA TYR A 273 -14.46 -2.29 -10.79
C TYR A 273 -13.14 -2.69 -10.14
N GLN A 274 -12.22 -1.76 -9.85
CA GLN A 274 -11.02 -2.09 -9.09
C GLN A 274 -11.36 -2.55 -7.67
N ALA A 275 -12.18 -1.80 -6.94
CA ALA A 275 -12.56 -2.16 -5.58
C ALA A 275 -13.24 -3.54 -5.55
N LEU A 276 -14.14 -3.81 -6.50
CA LEU A 276 -14.81 -5.10 -6.65
C LEU A 276 -13.81 -6.22 -6.95
N ALA A 277 -12.87 -5.99 -7.89
CA ALA A 277 -11.81 -6.93 -8.22
C ALA A 277 -10.91 -7.25 -7.02
N GLY A 278 -10.58 -6.26 -6.18
CA GLY A 278 -9.78 -6.46 -4.97
C GLY A 278 -10.52 -7.26 -3.89
N VAL A 279 -11.79 -6.98 -3.65
CA VAL A 279 -12.59 -7.59 -2.56
C VAL A 279 -13.19 -8.96 -2.93
N TRP A 280 -13.25 -9.33 -4.22
CA TRP A 280 -13.89 -10.57 -4.67
C TRP A 280 -13.27 -11.81 -4.00
N PRO A 281 -14.00 -12.59 -3.19
CA PRO A 281 -13.41 -13.79 -2.59
C PRO A 281 -12.91 -14.76 -3.66
N ALA A 282 -11.74 -15.35 -3.46
CA ALA A 282 -11.13 -16.23 -4.47
C ALA A 282 -11.92 -17.53 -4.70
N THR A 283 -12.83 -17.87 -3.78
CA THR A 283 -13.76 -19.00 -3.83
C THR A 283 -15.15 -18.63 -4.33
N LEU A 284 -15.47 -17.34 -4.51
CA LEU A 284 -16.83 -16.89 -4.84
C LEU A 284 -17.19 -17.24 -6.30
N LEU A 285 -18.25 -18.03 -6.44
CA LEU A 285 -18.82 -18.43 -7.72
C LEU A 285 -20.02 -17.54 -8.12
N PRO A 286 -20.28 -17.35 -9.43
CA PRO A 286 -21.41 -16.54 -9.91
C PRO A 286 -22.80 -17.01 -9.46
N ASP A 287 -22.96 -18.28 -9.09
CA ASP A 287 -24.20 -18.89 -8.62
C ASP A 287 -24.32 -18.97 -7.09
N ASP A 288 -23.26 -18.58 -6.35
CA ASP A 288 -23.29 -18.47 -4.90
C ASP A 288 -24.08 -17.23 -4.45
N THR A 289 -25.40 -17.40 -4.38
CA THR A 289 -26.34 -16.34 -3.99
C THR A 289 -26.05 -15.78 -2.60
N ALA A 290 -25.61 -16.62 -1.65
CA ALA A 290 -25.35 -16.19 -0.28
C ALA A 290 -24.06 -15.36 -0.21
N GLY A 291 -22.97 -15.84 -0.82
CA GLY A 291 -21.70 -15.12 -0.90
C GLY A 291 -21.81 -13.80 -1.66
N LEU A 292 -22.56 -13.77 -2.76
CA LEU A 292 -22.85 -12.53 -3.50
C LEU A 292 -23.61 -11.53 -2.64
N LYS A 293 -24.59 -11.99 -1.85
CA LYS A 293 -25.37 -11.08 -0.99
C LYS A 293 -24.57 -10.51 0.17
N GLU A 294 -23.69 -11.32 0.77
CA GLU A 294 -22.75 -10.84 1.78
C GLU A 294 -21.82 -9.78 1.18
N LEU A 295 -21.25 -10.06 0.00
CA LEU A 295 -20.34 -9.14 -0.65
C LEU A 295 -21.03 -7.84 -1.08
N GLU A 296 -22.25 -7.90 -1.63
CA GLU A 296 -23.07 -6.74 -1.95
C GLU A 296 -23.20 -5.81 -0.74
N THR A 297 -23.55 -6.37 0.43
CA THR A 297 -23.76 -5.61 1.66
C THR A 297 -22.51 -4.85 2.08
N ARG A 298 -21.35 -5.53 2.05
CA ARG A 298 -20.05 -4.94 2.38
C ARG A 298 -19.64 -3.87 1.37
N PHE A 299 -19.86 -4.15 0.09
CA PHE A 299 -19.46 -3.28 -1.01
C PHE A 299 -20.27 -1.99 -1.06
N LEU A 300 -21.58 -2.04 -0.83
CA LEU A 300 -22.43 -0.83 -0.80
C LEU A 300 -22.03 0.13 0.32
N ALA A 301 -21.71 -0.38 1.51
CA ALA A 301 -21.22 0.44 2.62
C ALA A 301 -19.87 1.11 2.29
N PHE A 302 -18.98 0.39 1.62
CA PHE A 302 -17.73 0.96 1.10
C PHE A 302 -18.00 2.06 0.06
N MET A 303 -18.91 1.83 -0.88
CA MET A 303 -19.20 2.78 -1.94
C MET A 303 -19.71 4.12 -1.40
N GLU A 304 -20.64 4.09 -0.44
CA GLU A 304 -21.11 5.31 0.23
C GLU A 304 -19.95 6.09 0.86
N LYS A 305 -19.10 5.40 1.63
CA LYS A 305 -17.91 6.00 2.26
C LYS A 305 -16.95 6.57 1.22
N ALA A 306 -16.64 5.82 0.16
CA ALA A 306 -15.68 6.23 -0.87
C ALA A 306 -16.12 7.49 -1.61
N LEU A 307 -17.42 7.59 -1.95
CA LEU A 307 -17.98 8.78 -2.61
C LEU A 307 -17.89 10.01 -1.72
N ARG A 308 -18.21 9.87 -0.42
CA ARG A 308 -18.15 10.98 0.54
C ARG A 308 -16.71 11.38 0.90
N GLU A 309 -15.78 10.43 0.95
CA GLU A 309 -14.38 10.75 1.20
C GLU A 309 -13.72 11.46 0.02
N ALA A 310 -14.13 11.18 -1.22
CA ALA A 310 -13.66 11.90 -2.39
C ALA A 310 -14.03 13.40 -2.36
N LYS A 311 -15.15 13.79 -1.73
CA LYS A 311 -15.56 15.20 -1.58
C LYS A 311 -15.60 15.96 -2.92
N GLN A 312 -16.05 15.29 -3.99
CA GLN A 312 -16.15 15.85 -5.34
C GLN A 312 -17.58 16.20 -5.72
N ARG A 313 -18.55 15.31 -5.44
CA ARG A 313 -19.97 15.49 -5.75
C ARG A 313 -20.90 15.31 -4.56
N THR A 314 -20.39 14.74 -3.47
CA THR A 314 -21.06 14.53 -2.19
C THR A 314 -19.99 14.57 -1.09
N ASP A 315 -20.34 14.98 0.12
CA ASP A 315 -19.49 14.89 1.31
C ASP A 315 -20.32 14.56 2.56
N TRP A 316 -19.66 14.41 3.72
CA TRP A 316 -20.30 14.07 4.99
C TRP A 316 -21.17 15.20 5.59
N ILE A 317 -21.05 16.43 5.10
CA ILE A 317 -21.74 17.63 5.60
C ILE A 317 -22.91 17.99 4.67
N ASP A 318 -22.68 17.99 3.36
CA ASP A 318 -23.66 18.32 2.32
C ASP A 318 -23.78 17.14 1.33
N SER A 319 -24.68 16.21 1.68
CA SER A 319 -24.87 14.97 0.95
C SER A 319 -25.70 15.17 -0.32
N ASN A 320 -25.17 14.75 -1.48
CA ASN A 320 -25.90 14.69 -2.74
C ASN A 320 -26.61 13.34 -2.88
N GLU A 321 -27.76 13.21 -2.22
CA GLU A 321 -28.55 11.96 -2.18
C GLU A 321 -28.92 11.44 -3.58
N SER A 322 -29.15 12.34 -4.54
CA SER A 322 -29.51 11.96 -5.91
C SER A 322 -28.38 11.24 -6.63
N TYR A 323 -27.15 11.73 -6.46
CA TYR A 323 -25.95 11.12 -7.01
C TYR A 323 -25.62 9.81 -6.28
N GLU A 324 -25.60 9.83 -4.94
CA GLU A 324 -25.32 8.63 -4.14
C GLU A 324 -26.28 7.50 -4.48
N SER A 325 -27.59 7.78 -4.56
CA SER A 325 -28.60 6.79 -4.90
C SER A 325 -28.35 6.15 -6.27
N VAL A 326 -27.98 6.93 -7.29
CA VAL A 326 -27.71 6.38 -8.63
C VAL A 326 -26.48 5.47 -8.62
N VAL A 327 -25.39 5.91 -7.99
CA VAL A 327 -24.15 5.11 -7.94
C VAL A 327 -24.33 3.85 -7.09
N LEU A 328 -25.03 3.93 -5.96
CA LEU A 328 -25.33 2.77 -5.12
C LEU A 328 -26.26 1.79 -5.83
N ASN A 329 -27.28 2.26 -6.56
CA ASN A 329 -28.13 1.39 -7.39
C ASN A 329 -27.32 0.69 -8.50
N TYR A 330 -26.39 1.41 -9.15
CA TYR A 330 -25.48 0.80 -10.11
C TYR A 330 -24.65 -0.31 -9.48
N ALA A 331 -24.02 -0.04 -8.32
CA ALA A 331 -23.22 -1.01 -7.59
C ALA A 331 -24.06 -2.21 -7.12
N GLN A 332 -25.29 -1.99 -6.67
CA GLN A 332 -26.22 -3.06 -6.30
C GLN A 332 -26.55 -3.98 -7.49
N GLN A 333 -26.81 -3.41 -8.67
CA GLN A 333 -27.16 -4.19 -9.86
C GLN A 333 -26.01 -5.11 -10.31
N LEU A 334 -24.76 -4.81 -9.96
CA LEU A 334 -23.62 -5.71 -10.25
C LEU A 334 -23.76 -7.08 -9.57
N PHE A 335 -24.50 -7.17 -8.46
CA PHE A 335 -24.72 -8.40 -7.70
C PHE A 335 -26.07 -9.06 -7.98
N ALA A 336 -26.92 -8.45 -8.80
CA ALA A 336 -28.27 -8.95 -9.05
C ALA A 336 -28.23 -10.30 -9.77
N ALA A 337 -29.07 -11.25 -9.34
CA ALA A 337 -29.12 -12.60 -9.92
C ALA A 337 -29.50 -12.60 -11.41
N ASP A 338 -30.24 -11.59 -11.87
CA ASP A 338 -30.59 -11.42 -13.28
C ASP A 338 -29.44 -10.80 -14.11
N ASN A 339 -28.38 -10.27 -13.47
CA ASN A 339 -27.15 -9.81 -14.10
C ASN A 339 -26.13 -10.94 -14.33
N SER A 340 -26.64 -12.15 -14.61
CA SER A 340 -25.84 -13.36 -14.80
C SER A 340 -24.76 -13.24 -15.89
N LEU A 341 -25.01 -12.47 -16.95
CA LEU A 341 -24.02 -12.23 -18.02
C LEU A 341 -22.76 -11.56 -17.45
N PHE A 342 -22.95 -10.48 -16.68
CA PHE A 342 -21.84 -9.77 -16.05
C PHE A 342 -21.15 -10.65 -15.00
N LEU A 343 -21.91 -11.30 -14.11
CA LEU A 343 -21.32 -12.12 -13.04
C LEU A 343 -20.42 -13.25 -13.58
N ASN A 344 -20.87 -13.95 -14.63
CA ASN A 344 -20.07 -15.00 -15.27
C ASN A 344 -18.84 -14.45 -15.99
N ASP A 345 -18.98 -13.35 -16.73
CA ASP A 345 -17.86 -12.71 -17.43
C ASP A 345 -16.84 -12.16 -16.43
N PHE A 346 -17.29 -11.42 -15.41
CA PHE A 346 -16.46 -10.84 -14.35
C PHE A 346 -15.67 -11.95 -13.63
N HIS A 347 -16.36 -13.01 -13.19
CA HIS A 347 -15.70 -14.15 -12.54
C HIS A 347 -14.63 -14.78 -13.45
N THR A 348 -14.94 -15.02 -14.72
CA THR A 348 -14.01 -15.67 -15.68
C THR A 348 -12.81 -14.78 -15.97
N ALA A 349 -13.06 -13.51 -16.30
CA ALA A 349 -12.04 -12.54 -16.66
C ALA A 349 -11.13 -12.18 -15.49
N LEU A 350 -11.61 -12.29 -14.25
CA LEU A 350 -10.82 -12.04 -13.04
C LEU A 350 -9.91 -13.21 -12.65
N GLN A 351 -10.08 -14.42 -13.21
CA GLN A 351 -9.30 -15.59 -12.77
C GLN A 351 -7.77 -15.42 -12.88
N PRO A 352 -7.19 -14.85 -13.96
CA PRO A 352 -5.75 -14.60 -14.02
C PRO A 352 -5.27 -13.65 -12.91
N PHE A 353 -6.00 -12.56 -12.66
CA PHE A 353 -5.70 -11.60 -11.59
C PHE A 353 -5.83 -12.25 -10.20
N ILE A 354 -6.85 -13.10 -9.97
CA ILE A 354 -7.00 -13.86 -8.72
C ILE A 354 -5.78 -14.73 -8.47
N ARG A 355 -5.37 -15.54 -9.46
CA ARG A 355 -4.24 -16.47 -9.30
C ARG A 355 -2.92 -15.71 -9.07
N ALA A 356 -2.63 -14.70 -9.88
CA ALA A 356 -1.47 -13.85 -9.71
C ALA A 356 -1.48 -13.12 -8.35
N GLY A 357 -2.65 -12.66 -7.91
CA GLY A 357 -2.85 -12.06 -6.60
C GLY A 357 -2.55 -13.01 -5.44
N LEU A 358 -2.95 -14.28 -5.55
CA LEU A 358 -2.62 -15.32 -4.55
C LEU A 358 -1.12 -15.60 -4.48
N VAL A 359 -0.41 -15.54 -5.61
CA VAL A 359 1.06 -15.65 -5.66
C VAL A 359 1.69 -14.44 -4.97
N ASN A 360 1.26 -13.22 -5.30
CA ASN A 360 1.73 -12.00 -4.64
C ASN A 360 1.47 -12.03 -3.13
N SER A 361 0.30 -12.51 -2.70
CA SER A 361 -0.06 -12.73 -1.29
C SER A 361 0.91 -13.67 -0.58
N LEU A 362 1.27 -14.78 -1.22
CA LEU A 362 2.21 -15.75 -0.67
C LEU A 362 3.62 -15.16 -0.56
N SER A 363 4.13 -14.53 -1.63
CA SER A 363 5.43 -13.85 -1.64
C SER A 363 5.52 -12.77 -0.56
N GLN A 364 4.50 -11.91 -0.46
CA GLN A 364 4.39 -10.90 0.59
C GLN A 364 4.43 -11.52 1.99
N THR A 365 3.71 -12.63 2.20
CA THR A 365 3.65 -13.32 3.49
C THR A 365 5.01 -13.85 3.90
N VAL A 366 5.71 -14.53 2.99
CA VAL A 366 7.06 -15.05 3.24
C VAL A 366 8.02 -13.91 3.53
N ILE A 367 8.02 -12.86 2.71
CA ILE A 367 8.86 -11.67 2.91
C ILE A 367 8.58 -11.02 4.27
N LYS A 368 7.31 -10.84 4.66
CA LYS A 368 6.92 -10.30 5.97
C LYS A 368 7.52 -11.14 7.11
N LEU A 369 7.53 -12.46 6.96
CA LEU A 369 7.98 -13.39 8.00
C LEU A 369 9.51 -13.59 8.01
N THR A 370 10.24 -13.16 6.99
CA THR A 370 11.69 -13.34 6.89
C THR A 370 12.48 -12.03 6.85
N ALA A 371 11.81 -10.88 6.65
CA ALA A 371 12.40 -9.56 6.71
C ALA A 371 12.88 -9.17 8.15
N PRO A 372 13.83 -8.23 8.27
CA PRO A 372 14.19 -7.62 9.55
C PRO A 372 12.99 -6.89 10.14
N GLY A 373 12.75 -6.99 11.45
CA GLY A 373 11.53 -6.46 12.08
C GLY A 373 10.68 -7.54 12.73
N VAL A 374 9.60 -7.10 13.37
CA VAL A 374 8.62 -7.96 14.05
C VAL A 374 7.37 -8.08 13.16
N PRO A 375 7.08 -9.25 12.57
CA PRO A 375 5.89 -9.42 11.74
C PRO A 375 4.62 -9.20 12.57
N ASP A 376 3.78 -8.28 12.11
CA ASP A 376 2.44 -8.07 12.64
C ASP A 376 1.42 -8.81 11.76
N ILE A 377 0.51 -9.52 12.39
CA ILE A 377 -0.54 -10.29 11.73
C ILE A 377 -1.86 -9.82 12.32
N TYR A 378 -2.56 -9.01 11.54
CA TYR A 378 -3.92 -8.60 11.88
C TYR A 378 -4.83 -9.84 11.94
N GLN A 379 -5.85 -9.81 12.81
CA GLN A 379 -6.74 -10.96 13.01
C GLN A 379 -7.36 -11.46 11.69
N GLY A 380 -7.23 -12.75 11.38
CA GLY A 380 -7.71 -13.37 10.16
C GLY A 380 -6.74 -13.29 8.96
N SER A 381 -5.71 -12.45 9.05
CA SER A 381 -4.70 -12.26 8.00
C SER A 381 -3.62 -13.35 7.98
N GLU A 382 -3.69 -14.34 8.88
CA GLU A 382 -2.97 -15.61 8.72
C GLU A 382 -3.49 -16.40 7.51
N ALA A 383 -4.75 -16.21 7.12
CA ALA A 383 -5.34 -16.67 5.86
C ALA A 383 -5.56 -15.49 4.89
N LEU A 384 -6.51 -15.59 3.96
CA LEU A 384 -6.78 -14.52 2.99
C LEU A 384 -7.69 -13.43 3.56
N ASN A 385 -7.26 -12.18 3.44
CA ASN A 385 -7.93 -10.98 3.88
C ASN A 385 -8.26 -10.08 2.67
N PHE A 386 -9.48 -10.26 2.16
CA PHE A 386 -10.11 -9.42 1.14
C PHE A 386 -11.05 -8.39 1.77
N SER A 387 -10.59 -7.66 2.79
CA SER A 387 -11.38 -6.59 3.42
C SER A 387 -11.29 -5.26 2.64
N LEU A 388 -12.34 -4.46 2.71
CA LEU A 388 -12.35 -3.04 2.36
C LEU A 388 -11.95 -2.20 3.58
N VAL A 389 -12.01 -0.87 3.48
CA VAL A 389 -11.73 0.03 4.59
C VAL A 389 -12.74 -0.15 5.74
N ASP A 390 -12.37 0.29 6.95
CA ASP A 390 -13.25 0.42 8.12
C ASP A 390 -14.67 0.89 7.76
N PRO A 391 -15.75 0.20 8.18
CA PRO A 391 -15.76 -0.91 9.15
C PRO A 391 -15.59 -2.33 8.57
N ASP A 392 -15.39 -2.50 7.27
CA ASP A 392 -15.31 -3.85 6.68
C ASP A 392 -14.11 -4.66 7.21
N ASN A 393 -12.97 -4.00 7.43
CA ASN A 393 -11.77 -4.59 8.03
C ASN A 393 -11.87 -4.83 9.56
N ARG A 394 -13.02 -4.55 10.18
CA ARG A 394 -13.28 -4.80 11.61
C ARG A 394 -14.22 -5.98 11.85
N ARG A 395 -14.64 -6.68 10.78
CA ARG A 395 -15.38 -7.94 10.91
C ARG A 395 -14.54 -8.97 11.64
N GLU A 396 -15.20 -9.79 12.46
CA GLU A 396 -14.54 -10.88 13.16
C GLU A 396 -14.26 -12.02 12.18
N PRO A 397 -13.02 -12.55 12.12
CA PRO A 397 -12.73 -13.71 11.30
C PRO A 397 -13.36 -14.97 11.92
N ASP A 398 -13.60 -16.00 11.11
CA ASP A 398 -14.04 -17.29 11.61
C ASP A 398 -12.87 -18.04 12.27
N PHE A 399 -12.65 -17.78 13.55
CA PHE A 399 -11.58 -18.40 14.32
C PHE A 399 -11.72 -19.93 14.43
N ALA A 400 -12.95 -20.48 14.32
CA ALA A 400 -13.14 -21.91 14.37
C ALA A 400 -12.61 -22.58 13.09
N VAL A 401 -12.87 -21.98 11.92
CA VAL A 401 -12.29 -22.42 10.64
C VAL A 401 -10.78 -22.24 10.64
N LEU A 402 -10.26 -21.12 11.12
CA LEU A 402 -8.82 -20.89 11.21
C LEU A 402 -8.15 -21.92 12.13
N ALA A 403 -8.72 -22.23 13.29
CA ALA A 403 -8.19 -23.25 14.18
C ALA A 403 -8.22 -24.64 13.53
N HIS A 404 -9.31 -24.99 12.84
CA HIS A 404 -9.43 -26.27 12.15
C HIS A 404 -8.41 -26.43 11.01
N ASN A 405 -8.18 -25.38 10.23
CA ASN A 405 -7.24 -25.39 9.12
C ASN A 405 -5.78 -25.58 9.57
N LEU A 406 -5.43 -25.27 10.82
CA LEU A 406 -4.08 -25.52 11.36
C LEU A 406 -3.76 -27.02 11.50
N ASP A 407 -4.78 -27.89 11.54
CA ASP A 407 -4.59 -29.34 11.60
C ASP A 407 -4.36 -29.95 10.20
N SER A 408 -4.67 -29.22 9.13
CA SER A 408 -4.43 -29.61 7.74
C SER A 408 -3.00 -29.22 7.34
N GLU A 409 -2.05 -30.13 7.53
CA GLU A 409 -0.62 -29.81 7.39
C GLU A 409 0.06 -30.58 6.25
N GLY A 410 0.75 -29.85 5.36
CA GLY A 410 1.79 -30.42 4.51
C GLY A 410 2.10 -29.63 3.23
N PRO A 411 3.28 -29.86 2.63
CA PRO A 411 3.69 -29.18 1.39
C PRO A 411 2.82 -29.55 0.18
N GLU A 412 2.00 -30.60 0.23
CA GLU A 412 1.03 -30.96 -0.81
C GLU A 412 -0.05 -29.89 -1.05
N LEU A 413 -0.25 -28.96 -0.10
CA LEU A 413 -1.16 -27.83 -0.28
C LEU A 413 -0.75 -26.93 -1.45
N PHE A 414 0.53 -26.91 -1.83
CA PHE A 414 1.02 -26.17 -2.99
C PHE A 414 0.43 -26.71 -4.31
N ASP A 415 0.13 -28.00 -4.37
CA ASP A 415 -0.41 -28.67 -5.56
C ASP A 415 -1.94 -28.62 -5.64
N ASN A 416 -2.61 -28.07 -4.62
CA ASN A 416 -4.06 -27.98 -4.53
C ASN A 416 -4.55 -26.53 -4.69
N GLU A 417 -4.99 -26.13 -5.88
CA GLU A 417 -5.50 -24.77 -6.17
C GLU A 417 -6.64 -24.33 -5.22
N ASN A 418 -7.42 -25.24 -4.65
CA ASN A 418 -8.44 -24.86 -3.66
C ASN A 418 -7.81 -24.37 -2.36
N ALA A 419 -6.72 -24.99 -1.90
CA ALA A 419 -5.99 -24.57 -0.70
C ALA A 419 -5.34 -23.17 -0.87
N TRP A 420 -5.06 -22.77 -2.11
CA TRP A 420 -4.67 -21.40 -2.41
C TRP A 420 -5.85 -20.43 -2.29
N ARG A 421 -7.02 -20.82 -2.80
CA ARG A 421 -8.22 -19.96 -2.88
C ARG A 421 -8.92 -19.77 -1.54
N ASP A 422 -8.95 -20.79 -0.69
CA ASP A 422 -9.56 -20.72 0.64
C ASP A 422 -8.61 -20.20 1.73
N GLY A 423 -7.32 -20.05 1.39
CA GLY A 423 -6.30 -19.49 2.27
C GLY A 423 -5.58 -20.50 3.17
N GLN A 424 -5.90 -21.79 3.09
CA GLN A 424 -5.22 -22.84 3.86
C GLN A 424 -3.71 -22.85 3.62
N LEU A 425 -3.26 -22.68 2.36
CA LEU A 425 -1.84 -22.64 2.04
C LEU A 425 -1.12 -21.46 2.71
N LYS A 426 -1.71 -20.26 2.63
CA LYS A 426 -1.14 -19.05 3.25
C LYS A 426 -1.04 -19.22 4.77
N GLN A 427 -2.05 -19.86 5.37
CA GLN A 427 -2.07 -20.15 6.80
C GLN A 427 -1.00 -21.17 7.20
N TYR A 428 -0.83 -22.24 6.43
CA TYR A 428 0.25 -23.22 6.60
C TYR A 428 1.64 -22.55 6.55
N VAL A 429 1.89 -21.71 5.54
CA VAL A 429 3.15 -20.97 5.41
C VAL A 429 3.35 -20.02 6.59
N THR A 430 2.30 -19.29 6.98
CA THR A 430 2.35 -18.38 8.14
C THR A 430 2.74 -19.13 9.41
N ALA A 431 2.07 -20.23 9.74
CA ALA A 431 2.36 -21.04 10.92
C ALA A 431 3.78 -21.62 10.87
N SER A 432 4.21 -22.14 9.72
CA SER A 432 5.52 -22.75 9.52
C SER A 432 6.65 -21.74 9.76
N PHE A 433 6.55 -20.54 9.18
CA PHE A 433 7.57 -19.52 9.35
C PHE A 433 7.55 -18.89 10.74
N LEU A 434 6.40 -18.75 11.41
CA LEU A 434 6.37 -18.31 12.81
C LEU A 434 7.09 -19.31 13.73
N ARG A 435 6.87 -20.61 13.53
CA ARG A 435 7.60 -21.68 14.25
C ARG A 435 9.10 -21.62 13.94
N LEU A 436 9.48 -21.36 12.69
CA LEU A 436 10.88 -21.19 12.28
C LEU A 436 11.53 -19.97 12.95
N ARG A 437 10.84 -18.82 12.97
CA ARG A 437 11.30 -17.60 13.65
C ARG A 437 11.54 -17.82 15.15
N GLN A 438 10.68 -18.58 15.81
CA GLN A 438 10.87 -18.93 17.22
C GLN A 438 12.13 -19.79 17.46
N ARG A 439 12.41 -20.74 16.56
CA ARG A 439 13.57 -21.64 16.66
C ARG A 439 14.90 -20.94 16.35
N HIS A 440 14.89 -19.99 15.40
CA HIS A 440 16.08 -19.29 14.90
C HIS A 440 16.04 -17.78 15.22
N SER A 441 15.60 -17.42 16.43
CA SER A 441 15.27 -16.03 16.78
C SER A 441 16.40 -15.03 16.52
N ALA A 442 17.66 -15.38 16.82
CA ALA A 442 18.82 -14.53 16.57
C ALA A 442 19.01 -14.22 15.08
N LEU A 443 18.80 -15.19 14.19
CA LEU A 443 18.91 -15.02 12.74
C LEU A 443 17.85 -14.06 12.22
N PHE A 444 16.59 -14.24 12.63
CA PHE A 444 15.49 -13.39 12.15
C PHE A 444 15.52 -11.98 12.74
N HIS A 445 16.02 -11.82 13.97
CA HIS A 445 16.11 -10.53 14.63
C HIS A 445 17.29 -9.71 14.08
N TYR A 446 18.51 -10.26 14.10
CA TYR A 446 19.74 -9.49 13.84
C TYR A 446 20.54 -9.97 12.62
N GLY A 447 20.12 -11.05 11.96
CA GLY A 447 20.82 -11.54 10.78
C GLY A 447 20.84 -10.50 9.66
N ASP A 448 21.99 -10.34 9.01
CA ASP A 448 22.22 -9.44 7.91
C ASP A 448 21.26 -9.71 6.76
N TRP A 449 20.87 -8.67 6.04
CA TRP A 449 20.08 -8.78 4.81
C TRP A 449 21.00 -8.72 3.60
N VAL A 450 21.19 -9.87 2.93
CA VAL A 450 22.09 -9.99 1.77
C VAL A 450 21.26 -10.28 0.52
N PRO A 451 21.06 -9.30 -0.38
CA PRO A 451 20.44 -9.55 -1.69
C PRO A 451 21.25 -10.55 -2.50
N LEU A 452 20.57 -11.49 -3.16
CA LEU A 452 21.21 -12.50 -4.00
C LEU A 452 20.92 -12.20 -5.46
N LYS A 453 21.94 -12.31 -6.31
CA LYS A 453 21.80 -12.05 -7.74
C LYS A 453 21.11 -13.23 -8.42
N VAL A 454 20.03 -12.96 -9.14
CA VAL A 454 19.35 -13.92 -10.01
C VAL A 454 19.87 -13.73 -11.45
N THR A 455 20.02 -14.83 -12.19
CA THR A 455 20.40 -14.81 -13.61
C THR A 455 19.62 -15.86 -14.38
N GLY A 456 19.27 -15.57 -15.63
CA GLY A 456 18.57 -16.51 -16.51
C GLY A 456 17.24 -15.97 -17.00
N ASP A 457 16.36 -16.87 -17.46
CA ASP A 457 15.12 -16.50 -18.16
C ASP A 457 14.14 -15.68 -17.30
N ARG A 458 14.23 -15.82 -15.97
CA ARG A 458 13.28 -15.24 -14.99
C ARG A 458 13.96 -14.29 -14.00
N GLU A 459 15.05 -13.64 -14.42
CA GLU A 459 15.86 -12.79 -13.54
C GLU A 459 15.09 -11.62 -12.89
N GLU A 460 14.15 -11.02 -13.63
CA GLU A 460 13.32 -9.91 -13.13
C GLU A 460 12.07 -10.37 -12.36
N ASN A 461 11.72 -11.66 -12.45
CA ASN A 461 10.49 -12.24 -11.87
C ASN A 461 10.71 -12.88 -10.50
N LEU A 462 11.90 -12.75 -9.91
CA LEU A 462 12.22 -13.36 -8.62
C LEU A 462 12.80 -12.32 -7.65
N ILE A 463 12.49 -12.50 -6.36
CA ILE A 463 13.11 -11.77 -5.25
C ILE A 463 13.95 -12.79 -4.49
N ALA A 464 15.28 -12.61 -4.50
CA ALA A 464 16.21 -13.51 -3.84
C ALA A 464 17.07 -12.77 -2.80
N TYR A 465 17.15 -13.32 -1.60
CA TYR A 465 17.98 -12.77 -0.52
C TYR A 465 18.34 -13.86 0.49
N ALA A 466 19.37 -13.58 1.30
CA ALA A 466 19.71 -14.35 2.47
C ALA A 466 19.57 -13.51 3.75
N ARG A 467 19.15 -14.15 4.84
CA ARG A 467 19.42 -13.72 6.22
C ARG A 467 20.63 -14.48 6.72
N ILE A 468 21.63 -13.80 7.28
CA ILE A 468 22.88 -14.46 7.69
C ILE A 468 23.31 -13.96 9.07
N ASN A 469 23.76 -14.86 9.94
CA ASN A 469 24.57 -14.52 11.11
C ASN A 469 25.76 -15.51 11.21
N ASP A 470 26.54 -15.43 12.28
CA ASP A 470 27.76 -16.24 12.43
C ASP A 470 27.50 -17.76 12.41
N GLU A 471 26.33 -18.21 12.86
CA GLU A 471 26.00 -19.62 13.07
C GLU A 471 25.10 -20.20 11.96
N GLU A 472 24.21 -19.38 11.39
CA GLU A 472 23.05 -19.80 10.59
C GLU A 472 22.82 -18.88 9.39
N ALA A 473 22.20 -19.42 8.35
CA ALA A 473 21.76 -18.68 7.18
C ALA A 473 20.41 -19.20 6.67
N LEU A 474 19.54 -18.29 6.25
CA LEU A 474 18.29 -18.57 5.55
C LEU A 474 18.37 -17.96 4.15
N ILE A 475 18.25 -18.77 3.11
CA ILE A 475 18.10 -18.32 1.72
C ILE A 475 16.61 -18.33 1.38
N VAL A 476 16.11 -17.26 0.77
CA VAL A 476 14.72 -17.12 0.33
C VAL A 476 14.70 -16.69 -1.12
N VAL A 477 13.89 -17.39 -1.92
CA VAL A 477 13.55 -17.04 -3.29
C VAL A 477 12.03 -17.11 -3.43
N VAL A 478 11.41 -15.98 -3.77
CA VAL A 478 9.96 -15.86 -3.97
C VAL A 478 9.65 -15.16 -5.30
N PRO A 479 8.51 -15.47 -5.92
CA PRO A 479 8.11 -14.89 -7.20
C PRO A 479 7.65 -13.44 -7.04
N ARG A 480 7.87 -12.66 -8.10
CA ARG A 480 7.25 -11.36 -8.35
C ARG A 480 6.87 -11.27 -9.82
N LEU A 481 5.89 -10.44 -10.14
CA LEU A 481 5.47 -10.23 -11.52
C LEU A 481 5.15 -11.57 -12.22
N ALA A 482 4.27 -12.35 -11.62
CA ALA A 482 3.99 -13.74 -11.99
C ALA A 482 2.68 -13.91 -12.76
N PHE A 483 2.10 -12.85 -13.30
CA PHE A 483 0.80 -12.88 -13.99
C PHE A 483 0.78 -13.83 -15.18
N ASP A 484 1.79 -13.78 -16.04
CA ASP A 484 1.91 -14.63 -17.23
C ASP A 484 1.95 -16.12 -16.87
N VAL A 485 2.67 -16.46 -15.80
CA VAL A 485 2.78 -17.81 -15.28
C VAL A 485 1.47 -18.25 -14.63
N ALA A 486 0.98 -17.49 -13.64
CA ALA A 486 -0.19 -17.83 -12.84
C ALA A 486 -1.49 -17.91 -13.66
N ALA A 487 -1.58 -17.19 -14.79
CA ALA A 487 -2.71 -17.26 -15.72
C ALA A 487 -2.98 -18.70 -16.22
N HIS A 488 -1.98 -19.57 -16.22
CA HIS A 488 -2.10 -20.96 -16.67
C HIS A 488 -2.52 -21.97 -15.59
N GLY A 489 -2.86 -21.50 -14.38
CA GLY A 489 -3.24 -22.35 -13.24
C GLY A 489 -2.12 -22.48 -12.22
N LEU A 490 -2.46 -22.67 -10.94
CA LEU A 490 -1.45 -22.62 -9.86
C LEU A 490 -0.62 -23.91 -9.76
N ALA A 491 -1.24 -25.08 -9.98
CA ALA A 491 -0.57 -26.37 -9.86
C ALA A 491 0.41 -26.66 -11.02
N ASP A 492 0.08 -26.25 -12.25
CA ASP A 492 0.86 -26.58 -13.45
C ASP A 492 1.99 -25.58 -13.78
N SER A 493 2.10 -24.52 -12.97
CA SER A 493 2.97 -23.36 -13.21
C SER A 493 4.42 -23.42 -12.71
N PRO A 494 4.82 -24.22 -11.70
CA PRO A 494 6.18 -24.17 -11.15
C PRO A 494 7.31 -24.31 -12.19
N ALA A 495 7.19 -25.22 -13.16
CA ALA A 495 8.21 -25.38 -14.20
C ALA A 495 8.37 -24.11 -15.08
N ARG A 496 7.28 -23.36 -15.30
CA ARG A 496 7.29 -22.10 -16.06
C ARG A 496 7.77 -20.93 -15.20
N LEU A 497 7.56 -21.00 -13.88
CA LEU A 497 8.02 -19.99 -12.94
C LEU A 497 9.54 -19.92 -12.90
N TRP A 498 10.21 -21.07 -12.82
CA TRP A 498 11.66 -21.11 -12.65
C TRP A 498 12.41 -21.01 -13.98
N GLY A 499 11.96 -21.72 -15.02
CA GLY A 499 12.66 -21.74 -16.31
C GLY A 499 14.13 -22.17 -16.16
N ASN A 500 15.01 -21.68 -17.04
CA ASN A 500 16.46 -21.84 -16.87
C ASN A 500 17.03 -20.66 -16.06
N THR A 501 16.86 -20.69 -14.74
CA THR A 501 17.24 -19.60 -13.83
C THR A 501 18.06 -20.13 -12.66
N ALA A 502 19.05 -19.36 -12.25
CA ALA A 502 19.90 -19.68 -11.11
C ALA A 502 20.10 -18.46 -10.21
N VAL A 503 20.38 -18.73 -8.93
CA VAL A 503 20.74 -17.72 -7.93
C VAL A 503 22.20 -17.87 -7.57
N ALA A 504 22.98 -16.79 -7.68
CA ALA A 504 24.37 -16.76 -7.27
C ALA A 504 24.46 -16.80 -5.73
N ILE A 505 25.25 -17.73 -5.20
CA ILE A 505 25.43 -17.96 -3.77
C ILE A 505 26.82 -17.46 -3.35
N PRO A 506 26.91 -16.50 -2.39
CA PRO A 506 28.18 -16.05 -1.84
C PRO A 506 29.03 -17.21 -1.29
N GLU A 507 30.35 -17.10 -1.36
CA GLU A 507 31.29 -18.14 -0.91
C GLU A 507 31.01 -18.63 0.52
N ASP A 508 30.67 -17.72 1.44
CA ASP A 508 30.36 -18.06 2.85
C ASP A 508 29.06 -18.86 3.05
N LEU A 509 28.22 -18.92 2.01
CA LEU A 509 26.97 -19.69 1.98
C LEU A 509 27.08 -20.95 1.10
N ALA A 510 28.04 -21.02 0.20
CA ALA A 510 28.26 -22.15 -0.70
C ALA A 510 28.90 -23.35 0.02
N GLY A 511 28.70 -24.55 -0.53
CA GLY A 511 29.23 -25.80 -0.01
C GLY A 511 28.60 -26.27 1.30
N ARG A 512 27.48 -25.66 1.72
CA ARG A 512 26.77 -26.00 2.96
C ARG A 512 25.52 -26.83 2.67
N HIS A 513 25.14 -27.67 3.64
CA HIS A 513 23.86 -28.35 3.62
C HIS A 513 22.78 -27.44 4.21
N TYR A 514 21.68 -27.33 3.48
CA TYR A 514 20.49 -26.63 3.90
C TYR A 514 19.31 -27.58 3.93
N ARG A 515 18.33 -27.24 4.74
CA ARG A 515 17.04 -27.90 4.80
C ARG A 515 15.97 -26.94 4.28
N ASP A 516 15.10 -27.42 3.41
CA ASP A 516 13.92 -26.65 3.00
C ASP A 516 12.98 -26.44 4.20
N ALA A 517 12.60 -25.19 4.45
CA ALA A 517 11.81 -24.81 5.61
C ALA A 517 10.37 -25.33 5.60
N LEU A 518 9.83 -25.69 4.43
CA LEU A 518 8.46 -26.17 4.26
C LEU A 518 8.41 -27.66 3.94
N THR A 519 9.30 -28.20 3.11
CA THR A 519 9.30 -29.62 2.75
C THR A 519 10.19 -30.46 3.66
N GLY A 520 11.17 -29.84 4.31
CA GLY A 520 12.15 -30.52 5.14
C GLY A 520 13.22 -31.30 4.37
N GLU A 521 13.24 -31.19 3.03
CA GLU A 521 14.24 -31.83 2.16
C GLU A 521 15.63 -31.21 2.36
N ASN A 522 16.67 -32.05 2.42
CA ASN A 522 18.05 -31.59 2.53
C ASN A 522 18.67 -31.38 1.15
N ARG A 523 19.36 -30.25 0.96
CA ARG A 523 20.02 -29.88 -0.30
C ARG A 523 21.41 -29.34 -0.02
N LEU A 524 22.39 -29.80 -0.80
CA LEU A 524 23.70 -29.16 -0.87
C LEU A 524 23.56 -27.92 -1.76
N VAL A 525 23.93 -26.75 -1.24
CA VAL A 525 23.91 -25.50 -2.00
C VAL A 525 25.34 -25.18 -2.40
N GLU A 526 25.62 -25.18 -3.70
CA GLU A 526 26.94 -24.81 -4.26
C GLU A 526 26.99 -23.30 -4.56
N GLU A 527 27.97 -22.85 -5.35
CA GLU A 527 28.15 -21.44 -5.75
C GLU A 527 26.98 -20.88 -6.57
N ALA A 528 26.18 -21.76 -7.17
CA ALA A 528 24.94 -21.42 -7.85
C ALA A 528 23.82 -22.37 -7.41
N LEU A 529 22.68 -21.81 -7.01
CA LEU A 529 21.46 -22.54 -6.76
C LEU A 529 20.64 -22.58 -8.05
N ASP A 530 20.66 -23.73 -8.73
CA ASP A 530 19.82 -23.99 -9.90
C ASP A 530 18.35 -24.12 -9.48
N LEU A 531 17.49 -23.31 -10.08
CA LEU A 531 16.04 -23.32 -9.80
C LEU A 531 15.26 -24.14 -10.84
N ALA A 532 15.87 -24.58 -11.95
CA ALA A 532 15.17 -25.30 -13.01
C ALA A 532 14.50 -26.59 -12.52
N SER A 533 15.08 -27.22 -11.48
CA SER A 533 14.53 -28.40 -10.82
C SER A 533 13.74 -28.11 -9.54
N ALA A 534 13.57 -26.83 -9.17
CA ALA A 534 12.83 -26.48 -7.96
C ALA A 534 11.35 -26.84 -8.12
N THR A 535 10.82 -27.53 -7.11
CA THR A 535 9.40 -27.89 -7.02
C THR A 535 8.65 -26.83 -6.23
N GLY A 536 7.47 -26.43 -6.69
CA GLY A 536 6.61 -25.45 -6.02
C GLY A 536 6.90 -24.00 -6.39
N TRP A 537 6.33 -23.07 -5.62
CA TRP A 537 6.32 -21.63 -5.93
C TRP A 537 7.36 -20.79 -5.19
N LEU A 538 8.10 -21.37 -4.25
CA LEU A 538 9.11 -20.66 -3.48
C LEU A 538 10.23 -21.62 -3.09
N VAL A 539 11.42 -21.08 -2.80
CA VAL A 539 12.55 -21.83 -2.26
C VAL A 539 13.01 -21.17 -0.99
N THR A 540 12.97 -21.90 0.13
CA THR A 540 13.31 -21.35 1.45
C THR A 540 14.21 -22.33 2.19
N LEU A 541 15.50 -22.06 2.22
CA LEU A 541 16.53 -23.00 2.67
C LEU A 541 17.19 -22.48 3.95
N ILE A 542 17.07 -23.20 5.06
CA ILE A 542 17.68 -22.87 6.35
C ILE A 542 18.89 -23.79 6.58
N SER A 543 20.05 -23.23 6.92
CA SER A 543 21.24 -24.00 7.25
C SER A 543 21.08 -24.64 8.63
N GLU A 544 21.68 -25.81 8.84
CA GLU A 544 21.88 -26.32 10.18
C GLU A 544 22.87 -25.41 10.95
N LYS A 545 22.68 -25.28 12.28
CA LYS A 545 23.64 -24.58 13.13
C LYS A 545 25.00 -25.22 12.94
N LYS A 546 26.05 -24.41 12.72
CA LYS A 546 27.42 -24.90 12.83
C LYS A 546 27.56 -25.59 14.19
N SER A 547 27.77 -26.91 14.20
CA SER A 547 28.18 -27.61 15.40
C SER A 547 29.45 -26.93 15.89
N ARG A 548 29.42 -26.34 17.09
CA ARG A 548 30.66 -25.92 17.75
C ARG A 548 31.46 -27.19 17.99
N GLU A 549 32.45 -27.46 17.14
CA GLU A 549 33.51 -28.39 17.50
C GLU A 549 34.18 -27.80 18.75
N GLU A 550 34.07 -28.53 19.86
CA GLU A 550 34.71 -28.21 21.16
C GLU A 550 36.23 -28.24 21.09
#